data_AF-A0A371FNU3-F1
#
_entry.id   AF-A0A371FNU3-F1
#
_cell.length_a   1.000
_cell.length_b   1.000
_cell.length_c   1.000
_cell.angle_alpha   90.00
_cell.angle_beta   90.00
_cell.angle_gamma   90.00
#
_symmetry.space_group_name_H-M   'P 1'
#
loop_
_entity.id
_entity.type
_entity.pdbx_description
1 polymer ?
#
loop_
_entity_poly.entity_id
_entity_poly.type
_entity_poly.pdbx_seq_one_letter_code
_entity_poly.pdbx_strand_id
1 'polypeptide(L)'
;MNHPHSSIVTRSVWSWNLEAEFELIRSVITSFPLISMDSEFPGVIVPNNPAFRKAEDNYTVLKANVDCLHLIQVGLTFSDSEGNLPNLGTSDHFIWEFNFCDFDVTRDLYAPDSIAFLRRQGIDFEMNRRFGIDTVRFAQLMKYSGLVCNNNIQWITFQGAYDFGYLVKALTGRVLPEEGDYFLQLVKAFFGVRVYDVKHLMRFCPNLYGGLDRICQSLNLERPRQESVVRALFRQSRG
;
A
#
# COMPACT_ATOMS: atom_id res chain seq x y z
N MET A 1 26.14 2.64 29.09
CA MET A 1 25.99 3.62 28.00
C MET A 1 24.61 3.38 27.39
N ASN A 2 23.68 4.32 27.52
CA ASN A 2 22.37 4.19 26.90
C ASN A 2 22.55 4.37 25.40
N HIS A 3 22.40 3.30 24.62
CA HIS A 3 22.21 3.44 23.18
C HIS A 3 20.93 4.26 22.96
N PRO A 4 20.94 5.32 22.13
CA PRO A 4 19.70 5.97 21.75
C PRO A 4 18.82 4.90 21.09
N HIS A 5 17.61 4.71 21.62
CA HIS A 5 16.66 3.78 21.03
C HIS A 5 16.35 4.28 19.62
N SER A 6 16.77 3.55 18.59
CA SER A 6 16.31 3.81 17.22
C SER A 6 14.81 3.58 17.18
N SER A 7 14.07 4.58 16.70
CA SER A 7 12.62 4.52 16.56
C SER A 7 12.23 4.46 15.09
N ILE A 8 11.07 3.90 14.78
CA ILE A 8 10.55 3.92 13.41
C ILE A 8 9.45 4.96 13.31
N VAL A 9 9.71 5.99 12.52
CA VAL A 9 8.90 7.18 12.37
C VAL A 9 8.15 7.14 11.05
N THR A 10 6.82 7.22 11.11
CA THR A 10 5.99 7.43 9.91
C THR A 10 6.05 8.89 9.50
N ARG A 11 6.50 9.11 8.26
CA ARG A 11 6.42 10.39 7.56
C ARG A 11 5.03 10.50 6.94
N SER A 12 4.14 11.17 7.65
CA SER A 12 2.77 11.43 7.17
C SER A 12 2.82 12.46 6.04
N VAL A 13 2.40 12.06 4.84
CA VAL A 13 2.45 12.86 3.62
C VAL A 13 1.06 13.36 3.28
N TRP A 14 1.00 14.66 3.05
CA TRP A 14 -0.19 15.47 2.77
C TRP A 14 0.13 16.39 1.57
N SER A 15 -0.86 17.14 1.10
CA SER A 15 -0.70 18.03 -0.05
C SER A 15 0.47 19.02 0.08
N TRP A 16 0.75 19.54 1.27
CA TRP A 16 1.77 20.59 1.48
C TRP A 16 3.21 20.08 1.54
N ASN A 17 3.45 18.79 1.81
CA ASN A 17 4.80 18.22 1.87
C ASN A 17 5.06 17.15 0.81
N LEU A 18 4.09 16.88 -0.08
CA LEU A 18 4.17 15.83 -1.08
C LEU A 18 5.46 15.85 -1.89
N GLU A 19 5.81 17.00 -2.49
CA GLU A 19 7.01 17.16 -3.31
C GLU A 19 8.29 16.94 -2.51
N ALA A 20 8.36 17.49 -1.29
CA ALA A 20 9.53 17.35 -0.43
C ALA A 20 9.76 15.88 -0.03
N GLU A 21 8.68 15.14 0.26
CA GLU A 21 8.75 13.71 0.58
C GLU A 21 9.14 12.87 -0.63
N PHE A 22 8.69 13.23 -1.83
CA PHE A 22 9.14 12.58 -3.06
C PHE A 22 10.63 12.83 -3.36
N GLU A 23 11.18 14.00 -3.04
CA GLU A 23 12.63 14.23 -3.14
C GLU A 23 13.43 13.37 -2.15
N LEU A 24 12.92 13.19 -0.92
CA LEU A 24 13.52 12.25 0.03
C LEU A 24 13.48 10.82 -0.50
N ILE A 25 12.34 10.39 -1.04
CA ILE A 25 12.21 9.05 -1.65
C ILE A 25 13.22 8.87 -2.78
N ARG A 26 13.36 9.85 -3.68
CA ARG A 26 14.36 9.83 -4.77
C ARG A 26 15.78 9.68 -4.24
N SER A 27 16.10 10.24 -3.08
CA SER A 27 17.42 10.14 -2.46
C SER A 27 17.73 8.75 -1.89
N VAL A 28 16.71 7.97 -1.49
CA VAL A 28 16.90 6.67 -0.82
C VAL A 28 16.66 5.46 -1.72
N ILE A 29 15.87 5.60 -2.78
CA ILE A 29 15.37 4.48 -3.59
C ILE A 29 16.45 3.58 -4.20
N THR A 30 17.62 4.13 -4.50
CA THR A 30 18.77 3.36 -5.02
C THR A 30 19.41 2.49 -3.95
N SER A 31 19.47 2.97 -2.70
CA SER A 31 20.06 2.26 -1.56
C SER A 31 19.07 1.31 -0.89
N PHE A 32 17.77 1.60 -0.99
CA PHE A 32 16.69 0.83 -0.37
C PHE A 32 15.68 0.36 -1.44
N PRO A 33 16.07 -0.57 -2.34
CA PRO A 33 15.28 -0.92 -3.52
C PRO A 33 14.16 -1.95 -3.27
N LEU A 34 14.05 -2.51 -2.07
CA LEU A 34 12.94 -3.38 -1.69
C LEU A 34 11.82 -2.49 -1.13
N ILE A 35 10.68 -2.47 -1.80
CA ILE A 35 9.56 -1.60 -1.47
C ILE A 35 8.37 -2.45 -1.10
N SER A 36 7.90 -2.33 0.13
CA SER A 36 6.62 -2.88 0.51
C SER A 36 5.53 -1.82 0.47
N MET A 37 4.33 -2.24 0.06
CA MET A 37 3.16 -1.36 0.01
C MET A 37 1.92 -1.99 0.59
N ASP A 38 1.02 -1.14 1.06
CA ASP A 38 -0.32 -1.44 1.55
C ASP A 38 -1.21 -0.23 1.27
N SER A 39 -2.50 -0.46 1.04
CA SER A 39 -3.46 0.62 0.80
C SER A 39 -4.70 0.51 1.67
N GLU A 40 -5.18 1.66 2.11
CA GLU A 40 -6.47 1.78 2.78
C GLU A 40 -7.48 2.33 1.77
N PHE A 41 -8.62 1.66 1.68
CA PHE A 41 -9.70 1.98 0.75
C PHE A 41 -11.05 1.63 1.39
N PRO A 42 -12.18 2.16 0.89
CA PRO A 42 -13.48 2.09 1.57
C PRO A 42 -14.16 0.72 1.44
N GLY A 43 -13.39 -0.38 1.40
CA GLY A 43 -13.85 -1.75 1.40
C GLY A 43 -14.26 -2.31 0.04
N VAL A 44 -15.13 -3.31 0.07
CA VAL A 44 -15.66 -4.03 -1.10
C VAL A 44 -17.17 -3.91 -1.07
N ILE A 45 -17.74 -3.27 -2.09
CA ILE A 45 -19.20 -3.04 -2.23
C ILE A 45 -19.83 -3.96 -3.28
N VAL A 46 -19.02 -4.48 -4.22
CA VAL A 46 -19.44 -5.53 -5.17
C VAL A 46 -18.79 -6.84 -4.72
N PRO A 47 -19.50 -7.70 -3.97
CA PRO A 47 -18.91 -8.94 -3.47
C PRO A 47 -18.79 -9.99 -4.58
N ASN A 48 -17.78 -10.86 -4.47
CA ASN A 48 -17.70 -12.04 -5.32
C ASN A 48 -18.78 -13.06 -4.88
N ASN A 49 -19.57 -13.58 -5.82
CA ASN A 49 -20.58 -14.60 -5.52
C ASN A 49 -19.88 -15.97 -5.30
N PRO A 50 -19.93 -16.55 -4.09
CA PRO A 50 -19.24 -17.81 -3.80
C PRO A 50 -19.71 -19.01 -4.65
N ALA A 51 -20.91 -18.93 -5.23
CA ALA A 51 -21.49 -20.00 -6.04
C ALA A 51 -20.88 -20.11 -7.45
N PHE A 52 -20.18 -19.09 -7.93
CA PHE A 52 -19.62 -19.01 -9.29
C PHE A 52 -18.15 -18.62 -9.25
N ARG A 53 -17.31 -19.41 -8.58
CA ARG A 53 -15.87 -19.11 -8.43
C ARG A 53 -15.06 -19.55 -9.66
N LYS A 54 -14.79 -18.64 -10.59
CA LYS A 54 -13.64 -18.74 -11.52
C LYS A 54 -12.59 -17.68 -11.19
N ALA A 55 -11.35 -17.92 -11.60
CA ALA A 55 -10.28 -16.94 -11.42
C ALA A 55 -10.56 -15.62 -12.18
N GLU A 56 -11.20 -15.71 -13.34
CA GLU A 56 -11.70 -14.58 -14.15
C GLU A 56 -12.70 -13.70 -13.38
N ASP A 57 -13.50 -14.30 -12.48
CA ASP A 57 -14.46 -13.58 -11.66
C ASP A 57 -13.76 -12.73 -10.57
N ASN A 58 -12.57 -13.13 -10.12
CA ASN A 58 -11.82 -12.38 -9.11
C ASN A 58 -11.34 -11.03 -9.65
N TYR A 59 -10.83 -11.00 -10.89
CA TYR A 59 -10.41 -9.74 -11.50
C TYR A 59 -11.61 -8.84 -11.78
N THR A 60 -12.70 -9.40 -12.29
CA THR A 60 -13.94 -8.65 -12.55
C THR A 60 -14.46 -7.95 -11.29
N VAL A 61 -14.46 -8.67 -10.16
CA VAL A 61 -14.85 -8.11 -8.85
C VAL A 61 -13.87 -7.04 -8.39
N LEU A 62 -12.56 -7.28 -8.49
CA LEU A 62 -11.54 -6.29 -8.14
C LEU A 62 -11.73 -5.00 -8.96
N LYS A 63 -11.86 -5.13 -10.29
CA LYS A 63 -12.10 -4.03 -11.21
C LYS A 63 -13.34 -3.23 -10.82
N ALA A 64 -14.47 -3.90 -10.63
CA ALA A 64 -15.73 -3.24 -10.30
C ALA A 64 -15.63 -2.41 -9.01
N ASN A 65 -14.91 -2.90 -8.00
CA ASN A 65 -14.69 -2.16 -6.76
C ASN A 65 -13.66 -1.03 -6.94
N VAL A 66 -12.49 -1.30 -7.52
CA VAL A 66 -11.44 -0.30 -7.70
C VAL A 66 -11.91 0.86 -8.59
N ASP A 67 -12.69 0.60 -9.64
CA ASP A 67 -13.19 1.65 -10.52
C ASP A 67 -14.22 2.56 -9.82
N CYS A 68 -15.09 1.98 -8.99
CA CYS A 68 -16.16 2.70 -8.30
C CYS A 68 -15.75 3.37 -6.98
N LEU A 69 -14.60 2.99 -6.41
CA LEU A 69 -14.15 3.46 -5.11
C LEU A 69 -12.88 4.33 -5.21
N HIS A 70 -12.60 5.04 -4.11
CA HIS A 70 -11.46 5.95 -4.01
C HIS A 70 -10.42 5.43 -3.02
N LEU A 71 -9.14 5.63 -3.36
CA LEU A 71 -8.02 5.38 -2.48
C LEU A 71 -8.04 6.37 -1.31
N ILE A 72 -7.78 5.89 -0.08
CA ILE A 72 -7.78 6.74 1.12
C ILE A 72 -6.35 6.97 1.61
N GLN A 73 -5.55 5.91 1.71
CA GLN A 73 -4.13 5.99 2.07
C GLN A 73 -3.28 4.97 1.31
N VAL A 74 -1.99 5.25 1.16
CA VAL A 74 -0.97 4.30 0.72
C VAL A 74 0.21 4.36 1.68
N GLY A 75 0.59 3.22 2.24
CA GLY A 75 1.85 3.06 2.97
C GLY A 75 2.95 2.59 2.02
N LEU A 76 4.14 3.21 2.10
CA LEU A 76 5.36 2.73 1.44
C LEU A 76 6.48 2.55 2.47
N THR A 77 7.09 1.38 2.48
CA THR A 77 8.28 1.08 3.28
C THR A 77 9.41 0.68 2.36
N PHE A 78 10.58 1.25 2.57
CA PHE A 78 11.79 1.00 1.77
C PHE A 78 12.79 0.26 2.62
N SER A 79 13.39 -0.80 2.10
CA SER A 79 14.47 -1.51 2.77
C SER A 79 15.62 -1.88 1.82
N ASP A 80 16.79 -2.11 2.40
CA ASP A 80 17.90 -2.77 1.71
C ASP A 80 17.71 -4.30 1.71
N SER A 81 18.71 -5.04 1.22
CA SER A 81 18.67 -6.51 1.16
C SER A 81 18.70 -7.19 2.54
N GLU A 82 19.16 -6.48 3.57
CA GLU A 82 19.22 -6.97 4.96
C GLU A 82 17.98 -6.57 5.76
N GLY A 83 17.06 -5.80 5.16
CA GLY A 83 15.84 -5.31 5.81
C GLY A 83 16.02 -4.02 6.60
N ASN A 84 17.15 -3.32 6.46
CA ASN A 84 17.35 -2.03 7.13
C ASN A 84 16.52 -0.93 6.44
N LEU A 85 15.98 -0.02 7.23
CA LEU A 85 15.17 1.12 6.77
C LEU A 85 16.01 2.39 6.60
N PRO A 86 15.63 3.31 5.69
CA PRO A 86 16.33 4.58 5.51
C PRO A 86 16.29 5.43 6.79
N ASN A 87 17.43 5.99 7.17
CA ASN A 87 17.56 6.82 8.38
C ASN A 87 17.72 8.32 8.12
N LEU A 88 17.83 8.72 6.83
CA LEU A 88 18.00 10.10 6.39
C LEU A 88 19.10 10.89 7.14
N GLY A 89 20.16 10.19 7.58
CA GLY A 89 21.25 10.79 8.35
C GLY A 89 20.94 11.04 9.84
N THR A 90 19.87 10.45 10.36
CA THR A 90 19.43 10.56 11.77
C THR A 90 19.52 9.21 12.50
N SER A 91 19.18 9.18 13.79
CA SER A 91 19.03 7.94 14.58
C SER A 91 17.71 7.22 14.36
N ASP A 92 16.74 7.87 13.73
CA ASP A 92 15.42 7.32 13.45
C ASP A 92 15.38 6.67 12.07
N HIS A 93 14.48 5.71 11.90
CA HIS A 93 14.19 5.05 10.63
C HIS A 93 12.84 5.51 10.10
N PHE A 94 12.71 5.64 8.78
CA PHE A 94 11.54 6.29 8.18
C PHE A 94 10.77 5.37 7.23
N ILE A 95 9.44 5.51 7.31
CA ILE A 95 8.50 5.01 6.30
C ILE A 95 7.54 6.13 5.89
N TRP A 96 6.79 5.93 4.82
CA TRP A 96 5.88 6.93 4.27
C TRP A 96 4.43 6.47 4.32
N GLU A 97 3.54 7.40 4.66
CA GLU A 97 2.09 7.20 4.59
C GLU A 97 1.47 8.38 3.85
N PHE A 98 0.96 8.12 2.65
CA PHE A 98 0.32 9.11 1.79
C PHE A 98 -1.17 9.15 2.07
N ASN A 99 -1.70 10.33 2.38
CA ASN A 99 -3.10 10.56 2.70
C ASN A 99 -3.80 11.25 1.53
N PHE A 100 -4.85 10.67 0.97
CA PHE A 100 -5.52 11.19 -0.22
C PHE A 100 -6.80 11.97 0.10
N CYS A 101 -7.14 12.96 -0.75
CA CYS A 101 -8.34 13.80 -0.59
C CYS A 101 -9.52 13.37 -1.47
N ASP A 102 -9.32 12.41 -2.36
CA ASP A 102 -10.32 12.01 -3.37
C ASP A 102 -11.61 11.45 -2.77
N PHE A 103 -11.54 10.80 -1.60
CA PHE A 103 -12.67 10.17 -0.92
C PHE A 103 -13.43 11.15 -0.01
N ASP A 104 -14.74 11.25 -0.23
CA ASP A 104 -15.70 11.98 0.61
C ASP A 104 -16.79 11.03 1.13
N VAL A 105 -16.79 10.79 2.44
CA VAL A 105 -17.74 9.90 3.13
C VAL A 105 -19.21 10.35 3.00
N THR A 106 -19.47 11.59 2.62
CA THR A 106 -20.84 12.12 2.46
C THR A 106 -21.40 11.90 1.05
N ARG A 107 -20.54 11.62 0.07
CA ARG A 107 -20.88 11.56 -1.36
C ARG A 107 -20.57 10.21 -1.99
N ASP A 108 -19.45 9.61 -1.62
CA ASP A 108 -18.88 8.48 -2.35
C ASP A 108 -19.38 7.14 -1.79
N LEU A 109 -19.29 6.09 -2.61
CA LEU A 109 -19.67 4.74 -2.21
C LEU A 109 -18.64 4.16 -1.24
N TYR A 110 -19.10 3.36 -0.27
CA TYR A 110 -18.24 2.66 0.67
C TYR A 110 -18.95 1.49 1.35
N ALA A 111 -18.17 0.55 1.88
CA ALA A 111 -18.64 -0.47 2.81
C ALA A 111 -18.68 0.12 4.25
N PRO A 112 -19.85 0.16 4.93
CA PRO A 112 -19.98 0.80 6.24
C PRO A 112 -19.03 0.25 7.31
N ASP A 113 -18.83 -1.08 7.33
CA ASP A 113 -17.93 -1.74 8.28
C ASP A 113 -16.47 -1.34 8.06
N SER A 114 -16.06 -1.16 6.80
CA SER A 114 -14.72 -0.69 6.45
C SER A 114 -14.51 0.74 6.94
N ILE A 115 -15.45 1.66 6.69
CA ILE A 115 -15.33 3.04 7.21
C ILE A 115 -15.33 3.08 8.74
N ALA A 116 -16.19 2.31 9.39
CA ALA A 116 -16.20 2.23 10.85
C ALA A 116 -14.89 1.69 11.41
N PHE A 117 -14.29 0.70 10.73
CA PHE A 117 -12.97 0.18 11.07
C PHE A 117 -11.87 1.23 10.90
N LEU A 118 -11.82 1.90 9.75
CA LEU A 118 -10.82 2.94 9.45
C LEU A 118 -10.89 4.12 10.43
N ARG A 119 -12.10 4.55 10.84
CA ARG A 119 -12.25 5.56 11.92
C ARG A 119 -11.65 5.09 13.25
N ARG A 120 -11.92 3.84 13.65
CA ARG A 120 -11.32 3.25 14.87
C ARG A 120 -9.80 3.13 14.78
N GLN A 121 -9.27 3.04 13.57
CA GLN A 121 -7.85 3.01 13.28
C GLN A 121 -7.19 4.40 13.22
N GLY A 122 -7.97 5.47 13.42
CA GLY A 122 -7.47 6.84 13.51
C GLY A 122 -7.54 7.64 12.20
N ILE A 123 -8.17 7.12 11.14
CA ILE A 123 -8.36 7.89 9.91
C ILE A 123 -9.37 9.02 10.15
N ASP A 124 -8.89 10.26 9.98
CA ASP A 124 -9.72 11.47 9.96
C ASP A 124 -10.09 11.82 8.51
N PHE A 125 -11.26 11.36 8.10
CA PHE A 125 -11.78 11.57 6.75
C PHE A 125 -11.97 13.06 6.39
N GLU A 126 -12.24 13.93 7.36
CA GLU A 126 -12.36 15.36 7.08
C GLU A 126 -10.98 16.00 6.89
N MET A 127 -9.98 15.54 7.64
CA MET A 127 -8.58 15.92 7.40
C MET A 127 -8.12 15.44 6.02
N ASN A 128 -8.37 14.18 5.64
CA ASN A 128 -8.13 13.65 4.29
C ASN A 128 -8.74 14.56 3.23
N ARG A 129 -10.04 14.84 3.32
CA ARG A 129 -10.75 15.66 2.32
C ARG A 129 -10.19 17.08 2.19
N ARG A 130 -9.79 17.71 3.30
CA ARG A 130 -9.29 19.11 3.31
C ARG A 130 -7.84 19.26 2.89
N PHE A 131 -7.01 18.27 3.25
CA PHE A 131 -5.56 18.43 3.28
C PHE A 131 -4.81 17.31 2.57
N GLY A 132 -5.52 16.24 2.22
CA GLY A 132 -4.98 15.11 1.51
C GLY A 132 -4.44 15.48 0.13
N ILE A 133 -3.70 14.53 -0.41
CA ILE A 133 -3.06 14.57 -1.70
C ILE A 133 -4.10 14.29 -2.78
N ASP A 134 -4.06 15.08 -3.84
CA ASP A 134 -4.73 14.76 -5.09
C ASP A 134 -4.04 13.54 -5.75
N THR A 135 -4.81 12.48 -6.00
CA THR A 135 -4.26 11.21 -6.55
C THR A 135 -3.57 11.42 -7.90
N VAL A 136 -4.01 12.37 -8.73
CA VAL A 136 -3.38 12.68 -10.02
C VAL A 136 -1.99 13.28 -9.80
N ARG A 137 -1.84 14.21 -8.85
CA ARG A 137 -0.54 14.78 -8.49
C ARG A 137 0.42 13.74 -7.93
N PHE A 138 -0.06 12.86 -7.05
CA PHE A 138 0.73 11.73 -6.55
C PHE A 138 1.22 10.84 -7.69
N ALA A 139 0.34 10.45 -8.61
CA ALA A 139 0.69 9.60 -9.74
C ALA A 139 1.73 10.26 -10.68
N GLN A 140 1.66 11.57 -10.88
CA GLN A 140 2.68 12.31 -11.64
C GLN A 140 4.04 12.21 -10.96
N LEU A 141 4.13 12.52 -9.67
CA LEU A 141 5.40 12.46 -8.93
C LEU A 141 5.95 11.04 -8.86
N MET A 142 5.09 10.04 -8.67
CA MET A 142 5.47 8.62 -8.69
C MET A 142 6.12 8.20 -10.03
N LYS A 143 5.60 8.67 -11.16
CA LYS A 143 6.19 8.41 -12.49
C LYS A 143 7.59 8.99 -12.64
N TYR A 144 7.87 10.12 -12.01
CA TYR A 144 9.17 10.79 -12.10
C TYR A 144 10.12 10.47 -10.95
N SER A 145 9.67 9.77 -9.90
CA SER A 145 10.50 9.46 -8.73
C SER A 145 11.45 8.28 -8.93
N GLY A 146 11.22 7.47 -9.97
CA GLY A 146 11.91 6.20 -10.18
C GLY A 146 11.30 5.03 -9.41
N LEU A 147 10.14 5.22 -8.73
CA LEU A 147 9.38 4.13 -8.09
C LEU A 147 8.79 3.15 -9.10
N VAL A 148 8.39 3.65 -10.26
CA VAL A 148 7.80 2.86 -11.34
C VAL A 148 8.71 2.87 -12.55
N CYS A 149 8.52 1.89 -13.42
CA CYS A 149 9.32 1.65 -14.62
C CYS A 149 10.82 1.54 -14.31
N ASN A 150 11.14 1.01 -13.12
CA ASN A 150 12.51 0.85 -12.63
C ASN A 150 12.78 -0.63 -12.31
N ASN A 151 13.55 -1.28 -13.19
CA ASN A 151 13.92 -2.67 -13.09
C ASN A 151 14.96 -2.97 -11.99
N ASN A 152 15.31 -2.00 -11.14
CA ASN A 152 16.14 -2.22 -9.94
C ASN A 152 15.30 -2.41 -8.67
N ILE A 153 14.01 -2.06 -8.71
CA ILE A 153 13.11 -2.18 -7.55
C ILE A 153 12.55 -3.60 -7.44
N GLN A 154 12.24 -3.99 -6.20
CA GLN A 154 11.49 -5.20 -5.86
C GLN A 154 10.26 -4.79 -5.07
N TRP A 155 9.07 -5.12 -5.57
CA TRP A 155 7.81 -4.81 -4.90
C TRP A 155 7.34 -5.98 -4.05
N ILE A 156 6.95 -5.70 -2.81
CA ILE A 156 6.51 -6.68 -1.83
C ILE A 156 5.12 -6.28 -1.34
N THR A 157 4.18 -7.22 -1.38
CA THR A 157 2.80 -6.99 -0.94
C THR A 157 2.31 -8.13 -0.06
N PHE A 158 1.19 -7.91 0.63
CA PHE A 158 0.44 -8.99 1.26
C PHE A 158 -1.00 -8.96 0.76
N GLN A 159 -1.37 -9.90 -0.11
CA GLN A 159 -2.68 -9.89 -0.79
C GLN A 159 -2.86 -8.63 -1.65
N GLY A 160 -1.82 -8.28 -2.40
CA GLY A 160 -1.62 -6.96 -3.02
C GLY A 160 -2.45 -6.63 -4.25
N ALA A 161 -3.45 -7.45 -4.58
CA ALA A 161 -4.21 -7.29 -5.81
C ALA A 161 -4.92 -5.92 -5.86
N TYR A 162 -5.60 -5.53 -4.78
CA TYR A 162 -6.27 -4.24 -4.69
C TYR A 162 -5.27 -3.08 -4.66
N ASP A 163 -4.15 -3.24 -3.96
CA ASP A 163 -3.11 -2.21 -3.89
C ASP A 163 -2.57 -1.88 -5.29
N PHE A 164 -2.23 -2.90 -6.09
CA PHE A 164 -1.85 -2.70 -7.48
C PHE A 164 -3.00 -2.16 -8.33
N GLY A 165 -4.24 -2.59 -8.07
CA GLY A 165 -5.42 -2.05 -8.73
C GLY A 165 -5.51 -0.53 -8.58
N TYR A 166 -5.46 -0.02 -7.36
CA TYR A 166 -5.53 1.42 -7.11
C TYR A 166 -4.35 2.18 -7.70
N LEU A 167 -3.13 1.66 -7.57
CA LEU A 167 -1.95 2.34 -8.12
C LEU A 167 -1.95 2.33 -9.67
N VAL A 168 -2.39 1.25 -10.32
CA VAL A 168 -2.56 1.22 -11.79
C VAL A 168 -3.64 2.21 -12.23
N LYS A 169 -4.78 2.28 -11.52
CA LYS A 169 -5.83 3.28 -11.78
C LYS A 169 -5.27 4.69 -11.67
N ALA A 170 -4.53 4.99 -10.60
CA ALA A 170 -3.89 6.28 -10.39
C ALA A 170 -2.86 6.63 -11.48
N LEU A 171 -1.96 5.70 -11.80
CA LEU A 171 -0.90 5.87 -12.80
C LEU A 171 -1.45 6.02 -14.22
N THR A 172 -2.54 5.34 -14.56
CA THR A 172 -3.15 5.45 -15.89
C THR A 172 -4.12 6.62 -16.01
N GLY A 173 -4.69 7.09 -14.88
CA GLY A 173 -5.76 8.09 -14.87
C GLY A 173 -7.04 7.60 -15.55
N ARG A 174 -7.24 6.27 -15.61
CA ARG A 174 -8.36 5.62 -16.29
C ARG A 174 -8.91 4.51 -15.41
N VAL A 175 -10.13 4.06 -15.73
CA VAL A 175 -10.66 2.79 -15.23
C VAL A 175 -9.73 1.65 -15.62
N LEU A 176 -9.73 0.58 -14.82
CA LEU A 176 -8.88 -0.59 -15.08
C LEU A 176 -9.27 -1.27 -16.41
N PRO A 177 -8.35 -1.99 -17.08
CA PRO A 177 -8.65 -2.78 -18.28
C PRO A 177 -9.83 -3.74 -18.13
N GLU A 178 -10.53 -4.08 -19.21
CA GLU A 178 -11.55 -5.15 -19.16
C GLU A 178 -10.89 -6.53 -18.99
N GLU A 179 -9.79 -6.80 -19.70
CA GLU A 179 -9.08 -8.07 -19.60
C GLU A 179 -8.04 -8.07 -18.47
N GLY A 180 -8.13 -9.07 -17.58
CA GLY A 180 -7.17 -9.26 -16.49
C GLY A 180 -5.72 -9.44 -16.95
N ASP A 181 -5.50 -10.06 -18.11
CA ASP A 181 -4.17 -10.21 -18.70
C ASP A 181 -3.56 -8.85 -19.07
N TYR A 182 -4.35 -7.91 -19.58
CA TYR A 182 -3.86 -6.58 -19.89
C TYR A 182 -3.57 -5.79 -18.61
N PHE A 183 -4.37 -5.96 -17.56
CA PHE A 183 -4.04 -5.44 -16.23
C PHE A 183 -2.69 -5.97 -15.71
N LEU A 184 -2.43 -7.28 -15.82
CA LEU A 184 -1.15 -7.86 -15.42
C LEU A 184 0.03 -7.32 -16.26
N GLN A 185 -0.20 -7.03 -17.55
CA GLN A 185 0.80 -6.36 -18.37
C GLN A 185 1.09 -4.93 -17.88
N LEU A 186 0.07 -4.17 -17.46
CA LEU A 186 0.27 -2.85 -16.86
C LEU A 186 1.02 -2.95 -15.52
N VAL A 187 0.68 -3.92 -14.67
CA VAL A 187 1.42 -4.16 -13.42
C VAL A 187 2.89 -4.45 -13.73
N LYS A 188 3.17 -5.32 -14.70
CA LYS A 188 4.55 -5.62 -15.12
C LYS A 188 5.27 -4.40 -15.71
N ALA A 189 4.57 -3.56 -16.47
CA ALA A 189 5.15 -2.37 -17.10
C ALA A 189 5.51 -1.29 -16.07
N PHE A 190 4.66 -1.07 -15.07
CA PHE A 190 4.90 -0.07 -14.02
C PHE A 190 5.79 -0.59 -12.90
N PHE A 191 5.62 -1.83 -12.44
CA PHE A 191 6.26 -2.33 -11.23
C PHE A 191 7.36 -3.37 -11.50
N GLY A 192 7.60 -3.72 -12.77
CA GLY A 192 8.62 -4.67 -13.19
C GLY A 192 8.22 -6.13 -12.93
N VAL A 193 9.20 -7.03 -13.05
CA VAL A 193 8.99 -8.49 -12.91
C VAL A 193 9.20 -9.01 -11.49
N ARG A 194 9.83 -8.22 -10.62
CA ARG A 194 10.16 -8.62 -9.24
C ARG A 194 9.08 -8.13 -8.29
N VAL A 195 7.91 -8.75 -8.42
CA VAL A 195 6.74 -8.52 -7.56
C VAL A 195 6.51 -9.79 -6.74
N TYR A 196 6.46 -9.64 -5.42
CA TYR A 196 6.33 -10.74 -4.48
C TYR A 196 5.11 -10.51 -3.59
N ASP A 197 4.14 -11.41 -3.69
CA ASP A 197 3.01 -11.43 -2.78
C ASP A 197 3.28 -12.43 -1.64
N VAL A 198 3.49 -11.92 -0.43
CA VAL A 198 3.81 -12.71 0.76
C VAL A 198 2.70 -13.72 1.05
N LYS A 199 1.42 -13.34 0.88
CA LYS A 199 0.28 -14.25 1.09
C LYS A 199 0.33 -15.43 0.12
N HIS A 200 0.72 -15.18 -1.13
CA HIS A 200 0.95 -16.22 -2.12
C HIS A 200 2.15 -17.10 -1.74
N LEU A 201 3.29 -16.51 -1.40
CA LEU A 201 4.51 -17.22 -1.04
C LEU A 201 4.31 -18.17 0.17
N MET A 202 3.51 -17.77 1.15
CA MET A 202 3.18 -18.60 2.31
C MET A 202 2.55 -19.95 1.94
N ARG A 203 1.88 -20.07 0.79
CA ARG A 203 1.32 -21.35 0.33
C ARG A 203 2.40 -22.42 0.14
N PHE A 204 3.65 -22.01 0.00
CA PHE A 204 4.82 -22.86 -0.15
C PHE A 204 5.63 -22.99 1.15
N CYS A 205 5.14 -22.42 2.26
CA CYS A 205 5.78 -22.46 3.58
C CYS A 205 4.83 -23.16 4.58
N PRO A 206 5.03 -24.46 4.89
CA PRO A 206 4.09 -25.27 5.67
C PRO A 206 3.72 -24.69 7.05
N ASN A 207 4.63 -23.92 7.63
CA ASN A 207 4.50 -23.37 8.98
C ASN A 207 3.93 -21.93 8.99
N LEU A 208 3.65 -21.33 7.84
CA LEU A 208 3.14 -19.96 7.72
C LEU A 208 1.72 -19.95 7.18
N TYR A 209 0.78 -19.43 7.97
CA TYR A 209 -0.63 -19.39 7.61
C TYR A 209 -1.35 -18.28 8.37
N GLY A 210 -2.59 -17.99 7.95
CA GLY A 210 -3.41 -16.93 8.53
C GLY A 210 -3.05 -15.54 7.99
N GLY A 211 -3.36 -14.53 8.80
CA GLY A 211 -3.05 -13.14 8.53
C GLY A 211 -1.65 -12.74 8.95
N LEU A 212 -1.23 -11.53 8.61
CA LEU A 212 0.10 -11.04 8.96
C LEU A 212 0.39 -11.01 10.45
N ASP A 213 -0.61 -10.70 11.28
CA ASP A 213 -0.50 -10.80 12.74
C ASP A 213 0.02 -12.18 13.20
N ARG A 214 -0.49 -13.24 12.56
CA ARG A 214 -0.10 -14.61 12.87
C ARG A 214 1.29 -14.93 12.35
N ILE A 215 1.65 -14.39 11.19
CA ILE A 215 2.99 -14.58 10.61
C ILE A 215 4.05 -13.95 11.51
N CYS A 216 3.83 -12.73 11.99
CA CYS A 216 4.75 -12.09 12.95
C CYS A 216 4.95 -12.93 14.20
N GLN A 217 3.86 -13.48 14.75
CA GLN A 217 3.94 -14.39 15.90
C GLN A 217 4.74 -15.65 15.56
N SER A 218 4.50 -16.27 14.40
CA SER A 218 5.23 -17.45 13.95
C SER A 218 6.71 -17.19 13.71
N LEU A 219 7.08 -15.97 13.33
CA LEU A 219 8.46 -15.54 13.08
C LEU A 219 9.12 -14.91 14.33
N ASN A 220 8.45 -14.91 15.49
CA ASN A 220 8.92 -14.25 16.72
C ASN A 220 9.33 -12.79 16.53
N LEU A 221 8.62 -12.06 15.67
CA LEU A 221 8.86 -10.63 15.46
C LEU A 221 8.21 -9.85 16.61
N GLU A 222 9.02 -9.10 17.36
CA GLU A 222 8.50 -8.18 18.36
C GLU A 222 7.62 -7.13 17.68
N ARG A 223 6.44 -6.86 18.27
CA ARG A 223 5.60 -5.75 17.83
C ARG A 223 6.32 -4.44 18.19
N PRO A 224 6.59 -3.53 17.23
CA PRO A 224 7.03 -2.19 17.57
C PRO A 224 5.99 -1.55 18.50
N ARG A 225 6.45 -0.93 19.58
CA ARG A 225 5.60 -0.18 20.53
C ARG A 225 4.99 1.08 19.93
N GLN A 226 5.47 1.54 18.78
CA GLN A 226 4.89 2.64 18.03
C GLN A 226 3.96 2.10 16.95
N GLU A 227 2.81 2.75 16.80
CA GLU A 227 1.76 2.42 15.82
C GLU A 227 2.23 2.55 14.36
N SER A 228 3.46 3.00 14.11
CA SER A 228 4.06 3.15 12.80
C SER A 228 4.82 1.88 12.39
N VAL A 229 4.53 1.39 11.17
CA VAL A 229 5.31 0.43 10.36
C VAL A 229 4.89 -1.03 10.39
N VAL A 230 4.51 -1.58 11.54
CA VAL A 230 3.75 -2.86 11.56
C VAL A 230 2.26 -2.61 11.24
N ARG A 231 1.93 -1.49 10.60
CA ARG A 231 0.62 -1.23 9.98
C ARG A 231 0.70 -1.20 8.44
N ALA A 232 1.80 -0.72 7.85
CA ALA A 232 1.99 -0.56 6.40
C ALA A 232 2.21 -1.88 5.61
N LEU A 233 2.13 -3.02 6.29
CA LEU A 233 1.97 -4.32 5.65
C LEU A 233 0.69 -5.02 6.17
N PHE A 234 0.15 -4.65 7.33
CA PHE A 234 -0.47 -5.56 8.32
C PHE A 234 -1.99 -5.46 8.50
N ARG A 235 -2.72 -4.67 7.72
CA ARG A 235 -4.10 -4.30 8.10
C ARG A 235 -5.26 -5.06 7.46
N GLN A 236 -5.07 -5.87 6.42
CA GLN A 236 -6.13 -6.75 5.94
C GLN A 236 -5.89 -8.23 6.29
N SER A 237 -6.36 -8.60 7.48
CA SER A 237 -6.60 -10.01 7.83
C SER A 237 -7.79 -10.17 8.77
N ARG A 238 -8.89 -9.48 8.47
CA ARG A 238 -10.23 -9.85 8.95
C ARG A 238 -11.22 -9.67 7.81
N GLY A 239 -11.28 -10.71 6.99
CA GLY A 239 -12.15 -10.91 5.83
C GLY A 239 -11.78 -12.23 5.19
#